data_AF-A0A917WVI0-F1
#
_entry.id   AF-A0A917WVI0-F1
#
_cell.length_a   1.000
_cell.length_b   1.000
_cell.length_c   1.000
_cell.angle_alpha   90.00
_cell.angle_beta   90.00
_cell.angle_gamma   90.00
#
_symmetry.space_group_name_H-M   'P 1'
#
loop_
_entity.id
_entity.type
_entity.pdbx_description
1 polymer ?
#
loop_
_entity_poly.entity_id
_entity_poly.type
_entity_poly.pdbx_seq_one_letter_code
_entity_poly.pdbx_strand_id
1 'polypeptide(L)' 'MKYVYLLFISLLIVWETDSLQDIFEFPLIWQYTANIVLVVYFAYLLNINIPLQKAIRLIR' A
#
# COMPACT_ATOMS: atom_id res chain seq x y z
N MET A 1 13.04 -12.33 -1.63
CA MET A 1 13.59 -10.98 -1.31
C MET A 1 12.63 -9.85 -1.65
N LYS A 2 12.17 -9.70 -2.89
CA LYS A 2 11.22 -8.64 -3.33
C LYS A 2 10.00 -8.45 -2.40
N TYR A 3 9.36 -9.54 -1.99
CA TYR A 3 8.21 -9.51 -1.06
C TYR A 3 8.55 -9.00 0.34
N VAL A 4 9.77 -9.25 0.82
CA VAL A 4 10.24 -8.75 2.12
C VAL A 4 10.45 -7.24 2.04
N TYR A 5 11.03 -6.74 0.94
CA TYR A 5 11.11 -5.30 0.68
C TYR A 5 9.73 -4.67 0.62
N LEU A 6 8.77 -5.30 -0.06
CA LEU A 6 7.40 -4.80 -0.12
C LEU A 6 6.77 -4.73 1.28
N LEU A 7 7.01 -5.71 2.14
CA LEU A 7 6.52 -5.70 3.52
C LEU A 7 7.08 -4.52 4.31
N PHE A 8 8.40 -4.30 4.28
CA PHE A 8 9.02 -3.15 4.94
C PHE A 8 8.53 -1.81 4.38
N ILE A 9 8.41 -1.70 3.06
CA ILE A 9 7.88 -0.50 2.39
C ILE A 9 6.43 -0.23 2.81
N SER A 10 5.60 -1.28 2.87
CA SER A 10 4.19 -1.14 3.27
C SER A 10 4.07 -0.66 4.72
N LEU A 11 4.91 -1.20 5.61
CA LEU A 11 4.94 -0.82 7.02
C LEU A 11 5.39 0.65 7.19
N LEU A 12 6.40 1.06 6.43
CA LEU A 12 6.87 2.45 6.38
C LEU A 12 5.80 3.39 5.83
N ILE A 13 5.13 3.03 4.73
CA ILE A 13 4.05 3.85 4.14
C ILE A 13 2.92 4.06 5.16
N VAL A 14 2.48 3.00 5.84
CA VAL A 14 1.41 3.12 6.84
C VAL A 14 1.85 4.03 7.98
N TRP A 15 3.07 3.88 8.48
CA TRP A 15 3.58 4.72 9.57
C TRP A 15 3.69 6.20 9.15
N GLU A 16 4.30 6.48 8.00
CA GLU A 16 4.46 7.85 7.50
C GLU A 16 3.11 8.53 7.25
N THR A 17 2.16 7.80 6.64
CA THR A 17 0.84 8.38 6.37
C THR A 17 -0.02 8.57 7.62
N ASP A 18 0.17 7.75 8.64
CA ASP A 18 -0.42 7.94 9.98
C ASP A 18 0.13 9.23 10.62
N SER A 19 1.45 9.40 10.60
CA SER A 19 2.08 10.63 11.11
C SER A 19 1.67 11.87 10.32
N LEU A 20 1.51 11.76 9.00
CA LEU A 20 0.99 12.85 8.17
C LEU A 20 -0.48 13.14 8.45
N GLN A 21 -1.30 12.12 8.72
CA GLN A 21 -2.71 12.29 9.06
C GLN A 21 -2.84 13.01 10.40
N ASP A 22 -2.01 12.69 11.39
CA ASP A 22 -1.97 13.37 12.67
C ASP A 22 -1.57 14.86 12.54
N ILE A 23 -0.69 15.20 11.60
CA ILE A 23 -0.21 16.59 11.39
C ILE A 23 -1.22 17.42 10.58
N PHE A 24 -1.76 16.85 9.51
CA PHE A 24 -2.56 17.58 8.52
C PHE A 24 -4.07 17.34 8.66
N GLU A 25 -4.48 16.43 9.55
CA GLU A 25 -5.87 16.10 9.88
C GLU A 25 -6.75 15.77 8.65
N PHE A 26 -6.16 15.24 7.57
CA PHE A 26 -6.94 14.92 6.38
C PHE A 26 -7.83 13.68 6.62
N PRO A 27 -8.91 13.52 5.85
CA PRO A 27 -9.83 12.39 6.02
C PRO A 27 -9.14 11.03 5.84
N LEU A 28 -9.47 10.06 6.70
CA LEU A 28 -8.93 8.69 6.67
C LEU A 28 -9.08 8.01 5.30
N ILE A 29 -10.11 8.36 4.52
CA ILE A 29 -10.29 7.84 3.16
C ILE A 29 -9.11 8.18 2.24
N TRP A 30 -8.53 9.36 2.39
CA TRP A 30 -7.36 9.80 1.62
C TRP A 30 -6.10 9.07 2.08
N GLN A 31 -5.96 8.79 3.38
CA GLN A 31 -4.88 7.97 3.93
C GLN A 31 -4.89 6.57 3.33
N TYR A 32 -6.04 5.89 3.38
CA TYR A 32 -6.17 4.54 2.83
C TYR A 32 -5.94 4.50 1.32
N THR A 33 -6.47 5.50 0.60
CA THR A 33 -6.27 5.62 -0.85
C THR A 33 -4.79 5.79 -1.19
N ALA A 34 -4.08 6.69 -0.50
CA ALA A 34 -2.65 6.90 -0.68
C ALA A 34 -1.85 5.63 -0.37
N ASN A 35 -2.18 4.94 0.73
CA ASN A 35 -1.52 3.71 1.13
C ASN A 35 -1.66 2.61 0.09
N ILE A 36 -2.87 2.37 -0.42
CA ILE A 36 -3.12 1.37 -1.46
C ILE A 36 -2.35 1.73 -2.74
N VAL A 37 -2.41 2.99 -3.18
CA VAL A 37 -1.73 3.45 -4.40
C VAL A 37 -0.21 3.27 -4.28
N LEU A 38 0.38 3.68 -3.16
CA LEU A 38 1.83 3.57 -2.93
C LEU A 38 2.27 2.10 -2.84
N VAL A 39 1.56 1.26 -2.10
CA VAL A 39 1.90 -0.17 -1.99
C VAL A 39 1.83 -0.87 -3.35
N VAL A 40 0.78 -0.59 -4.14
CA VAL A 40 0.66 -1.14 -5.50
C VAL A 40 1.76 -0.63 -6.42
N TYR A 41 2.09 0.67 -6.35
CA TYR A 41 3.17 1.28 -7.12
C TYR A 41 4.53 0.63 -6.82
N PHE A 42 4.87 0.43 -5.54
CA PHE A 42 6.11 -0.23 -5.16
C PHE A 42 6.12 -1.71 -5.50
N ALA A 43 4.98 -2.40 -5.42
CA ALA A 43 4.89 -3.78 -5.88
C ALA A 43 5.15 -3.89 -7.39
N TYR A 44 4.61 -2.97 -8.18
CA TYR A 44 4.92 -2.86 -9.61
C TYR A 44 6.42 -2.60 -9.84
N LEU A 45 7.01 -1.64 -9.12
CA LEU A 45 8.44 -1.30 -9.25
C LEU A 45 9.39 -2.44 -8.86
N LEU A 46 9.00 -3.24 -7.84
CA LEU A 46 9.73 -4.46 -7.45
C LEU A 46 9.51 -5.61 -8.44
N ASN A 47 8.68 -5.42 -9.47
CA ASN A 47 8.28 -6.41 -10.44
C ASN A 47 7.72 -7.65 -9.73
N ILE A 48 6.82 -7.38 -8.76
CA ILE A 48 6.03 -8.39 -8.07
C ILE A 48 4.78 -8.61 -8.90
N ASN A 49 4.64 -9.83 -9.41
CA ASN A 49 3.47 -10.20 -10.19
C ASN A 49 2.29 -10.34 -9.21
N ILE A 50 1.43 -9.33 -9.14
CA ILE A 50 0.18 -9.39 -8.38
C ILE A 50 -0.89 -9.93 -9.35
N PRO A 51 -1.32 -11.20 -9.25
CA PRO A 51 -2.41 -11.71 -10.06
C PRO A 51 -3.73 -11.11 -9.57
N LEU A 52 -4.03 -9.87 -10.00
CA LEU A 52 -5.26 -9.15 -9.67
C LEU A 52 -6.52 -10.00 -9.96
N GLN A 53 -6.46 -10.83 -11.00
CA GLN A 53 -7.52 -11.78 -11.36
C GLN A 53 -7.82 -12.83 -10.28
N LYS A 54 -6.80 -13.29 -9.52
CA LYS A 54 -6.99 -14.22 -8.40
C LYS A 54 -7.53 -13.51 -7.16
N ALA A 55 -7.10 -12.28 -6.91
CA ALA A 55 -7.57 -11.50 -5.77
C ALA A 55 -9.07 -11.16 -5.89
N ILE A 56 -9.53 -10.77 -7.07
CA ILE A 56 -10.95 -10.46 -7.33
C ILE A 56 -11.84 -11.71 -7.22
N ARG A 57 -11.33 -12.89 -7.64
CA ARG A 57 -12.07 -14.16 -7.56
C ARG A 57 -12.20 -14.70 -6.12
N LEU A 58 -11.39 -14.23 -5.18
CA LEU A 58 -11.48 -14.56 -3.76
C LEU A 58 -12.50 -13.71 -3.00
N ILE A 59 -12.89 -12.56 -3.58
CA ILE A 59 -13.84 -11.61 -2.98
C ILE A 59 -15.28 -11.86 -3.49
N ARG A 60 -15.43 -12.54 -4.64
CA ARG A 60 -16.72 -12.96 -5.21
C ARG A 60 -17.08 -14.37 -4.76
#